data_AF-A0A7X8R9D6-F1
#
_entry.id   AF-A0A7X8R9D6-F1
#
_cell.length_a   1.000
_cell.length_b   1.000
_cell.length_c   1.000
_cell.angle_alpha   90.00
_cell.angle_beta   90.00
_cell.angle_gamma   90.00
#
_symmetry.space_group_name_H-M   'P 1'
#
loop_
_entity.id
_entity.type
_entity.pdbx_description
1 polymer ?
#
loop_
_entity_poly.entity_id
_entity_poly.type
_entity_poly.pdbx_seq_one_letter_code
_entity_poly.pdbx_strand_id
1 'polypeptide(L)'
;MKKKRVCNNCLKGTAISLNGDILCIEKGVVSADYVCSKHRFMPALKSIKRKINTCVDCENFIIFDTTNIEDRAVGICQLFTVRKYDGKVKKVCSKFVKRVKKEVS
;
A
#
# COMPACT_ATOMS: atom_id res chain seq x y z
N MET A 1 -2.39 31.06 -6.92
CA MET A 1 -3.02 31.16 -5.58
C MET A 1 -2.11 30.53 -4.53
N LYS A 2 -1.81 31.22 -3.43
CA LYS A 2 -1.06 30.64 -2.29
C LYS A 2 -2.00 29.70 -1.52
N LYS A 3 -1.60 28.46 -1.24
CA LYS A 3 -2.41 27.51 -0.45
C LYS A 3 -2.51 28.00 1.00
N LYS A 4 -3.72 28.04 1.57
CA LYS A 4 -3.93 28.37 2.99
C LYS A 4 -3.26 27.30 3.87
N ARG A 5 -2.50 27.72 4.88
CA ARG A 5 -1.92 26.80 5.88
C ARG A 5 -3.04 26.30 6.79
N VAL A 6 -3.23 24.99 6.89
CA VAL A 6 -4.20 24.35 7.78
C VAL A 6 -3.66 23.00 8.25
N CYS A 7 -4.14 22.46 9.37
CA CYS A 7 -3.71 21.18 9.91
C CYS A 7 -4.02 20.02 8.96
N ASN A 8 -5.08 20.13 8.15
CA ASN A 8 -5.38 19.17 7.08
C ASN A 8 -4.28 19.04 6.02
N ASN A 9 -3.48 20.09 5.80
CA ASN A 9 -2.33 20.04 4.89
C ASN A 9 -0.99 20.13 5.62
N CYS A 10 -0.96 19.78 6.91
CA CYS A 10 0.23 19.78 7.74
C CYS A 10 0.84 18.37 7.83
N LEU A 11 2.16 18.26 7.68
CA LEU A 11 2.94 17.02 7.82
C LEU A 11 2.82 16.39 9.22
N LYS A 12 2.42 17.20 10.21
CA LYS A 12 2.26 16.81 11.62
C LYS A 12 0.82 16.50 12.01
N GLY A 13 -0.09 16.52 11.04
CA GLY A 13 -1.50 16.21 11.23
C GLY A 13 -1.81 14.81 10.70
N THR A 14 -2.52 14.01 11.50
CA THR A 14 -3.12 12.74 11.05
C THR A 14 -4.63 12.90 11.03
N ALA A 15 -5.27 12.62 9.89
CA ALA A 15 -6.72 12.68 9.79
C ALA A 15 -7.38 11.56 10.62
N ILE A 16 -8.39 11.93 11.42
CA ILE A 16 -9.20 11.00 12.20
C ILE A 16 -10.40 10.61 11.34
N SER A 17 -10.50 9.31 11.02
CA SER A 17 -11.47 8.76 10.06
C SER A 17 -12.94 8.94 10.44
N LEU A 18 -13.23 9.24 11.71
CA LEU A 18 -14.58 9.26 12.26
C LEU A 18 -15.28 10.61 12.05
N ASN A 19 -14.58 11.72 12.33
CA ASN A 19 -15.21 13.03 12.50
C ASN A 19 -14.60 14.14 11.64
N GLY A 20 -13.57 13.84 10.82
CA GLY A 20 -12.89 14.85 10.00
C GLY A 20 -11.92 15.76 10.78
N ASP A 21 -11.76 15.53 12.07
CA ASP A 21 -10.74 16.18 12.89
C ASP A 21 -9.32 15.69 12.56
N ILE A 22 -8.33 16.48 12.96
CA ILE A 22 -6.92 16.18 12.78
C ILE A 22 -6.28 15.97 14.15
N LEU A 23 -5.60 14.84 14.33
CA LEU A 23 -4.66 14.66 15.43
C LEU A 23 -3.37 15.41 15.11
N CYS A 24 -3.19 16.58 15.71
CA CYS A 24 -2.00 17.41 15.60
C CYS A 24 -0.99 17.04 16.69
N ILE A 25 0.25 16.71 16.30
CA ILE A 25 1.32 16.35 17.24
C ILE A 25 1.59 17.46 18.29
N GLU A 26 1.34 18.72 17.97
CA GLU A 26 1.64 19.86 18.86
C GLU A 26 0.49 20.22 19.82
N LYS A 27 -0.74 19.85 19.48
CA LYS A 27 -1.96 20.39 20.15
C LYS A 27 -3.00 19.33 20.49
N GLY A 28 -2.86 18.09 20.02
CA GLY A 28 -3.88 17.05 20.15
C GLY A 28 -4.94 17.15 19.05
N VAL A 29 -6.19 16.82 19.36
CA VAL A 29 -7.31 16.84 18.41
C VAL A 29 -7.70 18.29 18.10
N VAL A 30 -7.70 18.64 16.82
CA VAL A 30 -8.05 19.97 16.32
C VAL A 30 -8.90 19.87 15.06
N SER A 31 -9.64 20.92 14.72
CA SER A 31 -10.39 20.97 13.47
C SER A 31 -9.45 20.95 12.25
N ALA A 32 -9.98 20.50 11.11
CA ALA A 32 -9.23 20.40 9.86
C ALA A 32 -8.64 21.74 9.37
N ASP A 33 -9.34 22.84 9.67
CA ASP A 33 -8.99 24.20 9.29
C ASP A 33 -8.10 24.94 10.32
N TYR A 34 -7.84 24.33 11.48
CA TYR A 34 -6.94 24.88 12.50
C TYR A 34 -5.52 25.07 11.97
N VAL A 35 -4.80 26.09 12.43
CA VAL A 35 -3.41 26.37 12.03
C VAL A 35 -2.48 26.23 13.23
N CYS A 36 -1.70 25.13 13.27
CA CYS A 36 -0.70 24.95 14.33
C CYS A 36 0.49 25.93 14.18
N SER A 37 1.07 26.32 15.32
CA SER A 37 2.15 27.31 15.41
C SER A 37 3.39 26.97 14.56
N LYS A 38 3.73 25.69 14.47
CA LYS A 38 4.87 25.17 13.71
C LYS A 38 4.44 24.44 12.42
N HIS A 39 3.46 24.97 11.69
CA HIS A 39 2.92 24.35 10.47
C HIS A 39 4.03 24.01 9.46
N ARG A 40 3.95 22.79 8.90
CA ARG A 40 4.81 22.34 7.80
C ARG A 40 3.92 21.72 6.75
N PHE A 41 3.95 22.22 5.52
CA PHE A 41 3.15 21.63 4.45
C PHE A 41 3.48 20.15 4.29
N MET A 42 2.44 19.31 4.26
CA MET A 42 2.55 17.95 3.76
C MET A 42 3.09 18.06 2.34
N PRO A 43 4.29 17.52 2.02
CA PRO A 43 4.75 17.45 0.65
C PRO A 43 3.66 16.74 -0.14
N ALA A 44 3.46 17.13 -1.40
CA ALA A 44 2.57 16.41 -2.29
C ALA A 44 3.17 15.01 -2.50
N LEU A 45 2.95 14.12 -1.54
CA LEU A 45 3.03 12.70 -1.72
C LEU A 45 1.89 12.42 -2.69
N LYS A 46 2.19 12.58 -3.99
CA LYS A 46 1.57 11.75 -5.03
C LYS A 46 1.47 10.40 -4.37
N SER A 47 0.26 9.95 -4.10
CA SER A 47 -0.04 8.62 -3.59
C SER A 47 1.02 7.71 -4.17
N ILE A 48 2.02 7.36 -3.34
CA ILE A 48 2.92 6.29 -3.71
C ILE A 48 1.91 5.16 -3.70
N LYS A 49 1.35 4.83 -4.88
CA LYS A 49 0.55 3.65 -5.09
C LYS A 49 1.51 2.55 -4.67
N ARG A 50 1.52 2.22 -3.38
CA ARG A 50 2.35 1.18 -2.81
C ARG A 50 1.89 -0.03 -3.60
N LYS A 51 2.72 -0.46 -4.55
CA LYS A 51 2.40 -1.57 -5.42
C LYS A 51 2.14 -2.73 -4.47
N ILE A 52 0.88 -3.10 -4.32
CA ILE A 52 0.47 -4.16 -3.39
C ILE A 52 0.97 -5.43 -4.04
N ASN A 53 2.02 -6.02 -3.49
CA ASN A 53 2.53 -7.28 -3.99
C ASN A 53 1.49 -8.37 -3.76
N THR A 54 1.35 -9.23 -4.75
CA THR A 54 0.43 -10.36 -4.78
C THR A 54 1.22 -11.66 -4.75
N CYS A 55 0.57 -12.80 -4.55
CA CYS A 55 1.26 -14.08 -4.54
C CYS A 55 2.05 -14.34 -5.84
N VAL A 56 1.63 -13.78 -6.98
CA VAL A 56 2.37 -13.90 -8.26
C VAL A 56 3.77 -13.28 -8.18
N ASP A 57 3.96 -12.28 -7.32
CA ASP A 57 5.25 -11.62 -7.10
C ASP A 57 6.17 -12.40 -6.15
N CYS A 58 5.71 -13.53 -5.60
CA CYS A 58 6.41 -14.32 -4.59
C CYS A 58 7.17 -15.50 -5.20
N GLU A 59 8.38 -15.78 -4.73
CA GLU A 59 9.16 -16.97 -5.11
C GLU A 59 8.52 -18.27 -4.61
N ASN A 60 7.83 -18.21 -3.47
CA ASN A 60 7.15 -19.35 -2.88
C ASN A 60 5.82 -19.73 -3.57
N PHE A 61 5.42 -18.98 -4.60
CA PHE A 61 4.22 -19.26 -5.37
C PHE A 61 4.57 -19.97 -6.67
N ILE A 62 4.08 -21.20 -6.83
CA ILE A 62 4.33 -22.02 -8.00
C ILE A 62 3.14 -21.88 -8.94
N ILE A 63 3.36 -21.29 -10.10
CA ILE A 63 2.35 -21.11 -11.15
C ILE A 63 2.29 -22.40 -11.97
N PHE A 64 1.08 -22.85 -12.29
CA PHE A 64 0.89 -23.93 -13.25
C PHE A 64 0.75 -23.33 -14.65
N ASP A 65 1.62 -23.70 -15.59
CA ASP A 65 1.48 -23.25 -16.98
C ASP A 65 0.29 -23.97 -17.61
N THR A 66 -0.79 -23.21 -17.77
CA THR A 66 -1.95 -23.58 -18.56
C THR A 66 -1.89 -22.86 -19.90
N THR A 67 -2.33 -23.52 -20.97
CA THR A 67 -2.35 -22.97 -22.34
C THR A 67 -3.20 -21.69 -22.46
N ASN A 68 -4.11 -21.44 -21.52
CA ASN A 68 -4.89 -20.21 -21.43
C ASN A 68 -4.12 -19.05 -20.76
N ILE A 69 -4.14 -17.88 -21.41
CA ILE A 69 -3.45 -16.65 -20.97
C ILE A 69 -4.03 -16.12 -19.64
N GLU A 70 -5.32 -16.35 -19.40
CA GLU A 70 -6.02 -15.91 -18.18
C GLU A 70 -5.62 -16.74 -16.95
N ASP A 71 -5.36 -18.03 -17.14
CA ASP A 71 -4.98 -18.98 -16.09
C ASP A 71 -3.48 -18.93 -15.72
N ARG A 72 -2.66 -18.10 -16.39
CA ARG A 72 -1.21 -17.91 -16.13
C ARG A 72 -0.85 -17.37 -14.75
N ALA A 73 -1.83 -17.22 -13.84
CA ALA A 73 -1.60 -16.83 -12.45
C ALA A 73 -2.19 -17.82 -11.44
N VAL A 74 -2.79 -18.93 -11.90
CA VAL A 74 -3.30 -19.97 -11.02
C VAL A 74 -2.14 -20.86 -10.56
N GLY A 75 -2.06 -21.07 -9.25
CA GLY A 75 -0.93 -21.74 -8.64
C GLY A 75 -1.19 -22.17 -7.21
N ILE A 76 -0.14 -22.61 -6.53
CA ILE A 76 -0.15 -22.93 -5.10
C ILE A 76 0.98 -22.20 -4.37
N CYS A 77 0.82 -22.00 -3.07
CA CYS A 77 1.93 -21.56 -2.22
C CYS A 77 2.51 -22.76 -1.49
N GLN A 78 3.76 -23.10 -1.82
CA GLN A 78 4.44 -24.27 -1.27
C GLN A 78 4.56 -24.28 0.27
N LEU A 79 4.44 -23.10 0.92
CA LEU A 79 4.57 -22.96 2.36
C LEU A 79 3.24 -23.07 3.14
N PHE A 80 2.10 -22.83 2.48
CA PHE A 80 0.82 -22.64 3.21
C PHE A 80 -0.34 -23.45 2.67
N THR A 81 -0.37 -23.79 1.39
CA THR A 81 -1.52 -24.49 0.84
C THR A 81 -1.17 -25.32 -0.38
N VAL A 82 -1.73 -26.53 -0.40
CA VAL A 82 -1.75 -27.41 -1.57
C VAL A 82 -2.93 -27.13 -2.51
N ARG A 83 -3.85 -26.22 -2.13
CA ARG A 83 -5.03 -25.87 -2.93
C ARG A 83 -4.69 -24.81 -3.96
N LYS A 84 -5.17 -25.00 -5.20
CA LYS A 84 -4.99 -24.06 -6.31
C LYS A 84 -5.77 -22.77 -6.06
N TYR A 85 -5.16 -21.62 -6.36
CA TYR A 85 -5.82 -20.31 -6.29
C TYR A 85 -5.18 -19.31 -7.25
N ASP A 86 -5.90 -18.24 -7.57
CA ASP A 86 -5.39 -17.13 -8.38
C ASP A 86 -4.43 -16.24 -7.58
N GLY A 87 -3.16 -16.26 -7.97
CA GLY A 87 -2.08 -15.50 -7.36
C GLY A 87 -2.12 -13.99 -7.62
N LYS A 88 -2.90 -13.50 -8.59
CA LYS A 88 -3.11 -12.05 -8.84
C LYS A 88 -4.06 -11.42 -7.83
N VAL A 89 -5.04 -12.18 -7.34
CA VAL A 89 -6.07 -11.66 -6.42
C VAL A 89 -5.56 -11.73 -4.98
N LYS A 90 -4.77 -12.75 -4.64
CA LYS A 90 -4.34 -13.00 -3.26
C LYS A 90 -3.13 -12.14 -2.87
N LYS A 91 -3.27 -11.37 -1.80
CA LYS A 91 -2.18 -10.60 -1.19
C LYS A 91 -1.11 -11.53 -0.63
N VAL A 92 0.14 -11.06 -0.62
CA VAL A 92 1.27 -11.82 -0.05
C VAL A 92 1.12 -12.04 1.46
N CYS A 93 1.67 -13.15 1.94
CA CYS A 93 1.71 -13.50 3.35
C CYS A 93 2.99 -13.00 4.03
N SER A 94 3.15 -13.29 5.32
CA SER A 94 4.33 -12.91 6.11
C SER A 94 5.63 -13.59 5.70
N LYS A 95 5.58 -14.63 4.85
CA LYS A 95 6.77 -15.31 4.27
C LYS A 95 7.03 -14.90 2.81
N PHE A 96 6.62 -13.69 2.45
CA PHE A 96 6.86 -13.13 1.12
C PHE A 96 8.35 -13.04 0.81
N VAL A 97 8.74 -13.59 -0.33
CA VAL A 97 10.08 -13.41 -0.93
C VAL A 97 9.85 -12.91 -2.35
N LYS A 98 10.36 -11.71 -2.65
CA LYS A 98 10.12 -11.06 -3.95
C LYS A 98 10.85 -11.83 -5.04
N ARG A 99 10.12 -12.26 -6.07
CA ARG A 99 10.68 -12.90 -7.25
C ARG A 99 11.62 -11.95 -7.99
N VAL A 100 12.88 -12.36 -8.13
CA VAL A 100 13.86 -11.67 -8.98
C VAL A 100 13.73 -12.19 -10.42
N LYS A 101 13.42 -11.31 -11.38
CA LYS A 101 13.49 -11.69 -12.80
C LYS A 101 14.96 -11.90 -13.16
N LYS A 102 15.37 -13.14 -13.44
CA LYS A 102 16.63 -13.38 -14.15
C LYS A 102 16.37 -13.06 -15.63
N GLU A 103 16.97 -11.99 -16.13
CA GLU A 103 17.09 -11.79 -17.57
C GLU A 103 18.01 -12.89 -18.09
N VAL A 104 17.46 -13.82 -18.87
CA VAL A 104 18.28 -14.78 -19.61
C VAL A 104 18.77 -14.01 -20.83
N SER A 105 20.05 -13.62 -20.81
CA SER A 105 20.77 -13.11 -22.00
C SER A 105 21.10 -14.25 -22.96
#